data_AF-A0AAP1WEQ8-F1
#
_entry.id   AF-A0AAP1WEQ8-F1
#
_cell.length_a   1.000
_cell.length_b   1.000
_cell.length_c   1.000
_cell.angle_alpha   90.00
_cell.angle_beta   90.00
_cell.angle_gamma   90.00
#
_symmetry.space_group_name_H-M   'P 1'
#
loop_
_entity.id
_entity.type
_entity.pdbx_description
1 polymer ?
#
loop_
_entity_poly.entity_id
_entity_poly.type
_entity_poly.pdbx_seq_one_letter_code
_entity_poly.pdbx_strand_id
1 'polypeptide(L)'
;LVEDAQAAKAPIQKLVDKVSQVFVPVVILIALVTLGAWLVAGVGLEQALVNAVAVLVIACPCALGLATPTAIMAGTGVAARHGILIKDAESLEVAHAVTSVAFDKTGTLTSGRPQIIHLGGDDPEQLLRL
;
A
#
# COMPACT_ATOMS: atom_id res chain seq x y z
N LEU A 1 13.84 19.05 5.41
CA LEU A 1 14.60 17.84 5.02
C LEU A 1 14.11 16.55 5.68
N VAL A 2 13.82 16.49 6.99
CA VAL A 2 13.17 15.32 7.62
C VAL A 2 11.63 15.42 7.58
N GLU A 3 11.10 16.65 7.64
CA GLU A 3 9.64 16.90 7.59
C GLU A 3 9.04 16.74 6.18
N ASP A 4 9.81 17.00 5.12
CA ASP A 4 9.33 16.93 3.72
C ASP A 4 9.11 15.50 3.22
N ALA A 5 9.67 14.50 3.91
CA ALA A 5 9.48 13.08 3.58
C ALA A 5 8.20 12.49 4.20
N GLN A 6 7.65 13.11 5.25
CA GLN A 6 6.52 12.56 6.01
C GLN A 6 5.15 13.10 5.56
N ALA A 7 5.12 14.10 4.67
CA ALA A 7 3.88 14.74 4.19
C ALA A 7 3.37 14.20 2.84
N ALA A 8 4.04 13.22 2.24
CA ALA A 8 3.62 12.66 0.97
C ALA A 8 2.46 11.67 1.19
N LYS A 9 1.31 11.91 0.55
CA LYS A 9 0.22 10.93 0.50
C LYS A 9 0.75 9.59 -0.02
N ALA A 10 0.47 8.52 0.72
CA ALA A 10 0.84 7.15 0.36
C ALA A 10 0.49 6.87 -1.13
N PRO A 11 1.43 6.34 -1.93
CA PRO A 11 1.31 6.24 -3.37
C PRO A 11 0.06 5.46 -3.85
N ILE A 12 -0.44 4.47 -3.10
CA ILE A 12 -1.66 3.74 -3.48
C ILE A 12 -2.96 4.54 -3.37
N GLN A 13 -3.01 5.56 -2.49
CA GLN A 13 -4.20 6.44 -2.43
C GLN A 13 -4.40 7.15 -3.78
N LYS A 14 -3.29 7.47 -4.47
CA LYS A 14 -3.35 8.03 -5.83
C LYS A 14 -3.84 7.03 -6.88
N LEU A 15 -3.66 5.73 -6.66
CA LEU A 15 -4.10 4.69 -7.59
C LEU A 15 -5.63 4.58 -7.61
N VAL A 16 -6.24 4.52 -6.43
CA VAL A 16 -7.71 4.48 -6.26
C VAL A 16 -8.35 5.77 -6.77
N ASP A 17 -7.73 6.91 -6.49
CA ASP A 17 -8.19 8.21 -7.00
C ASP A 17 -8.15 8.24 -8.53
N LYS A 18 -7.09 7.73 -9.16
CA LYS A 18 -6.93 7.70 -10.62
C LYS A 18 -7.93 6.76 -11.28
N VAL A 19 -8.22 5.61 -10.67
CA VAL A 19 -9.27 4.70 -11.16
C VAL A 19 -10.63 5.38 -11.06
N SER A 20 -10.95 6.02 -9.93
CA SER A 20 -12.22 6.70 -9.73
C SER A 20 -12.42 7.88 -10.69
N GLN A 21 -11.35 8.62 -11.00
CA GLN A 21 -11.35 9.71 -11.98
C GLN A 21 -11.75 9.27 -13.39
N VAL A 22 -11.45 8.02 -13.77
CA VAL A 22 -11.85 7.47 -15.08
C VAL A 22 -13.17 6.72 -15.00
N PHE A 23 -13.40 5.98 -13.92
CA PHE A 23 -14.57 5.13 -13.74
C PHE A 23 -15.87 5.94 -13.64
N VAL A 24 -15.88 7.02 -12.85
CA VAL A 24 -17.08 7.83 -12.62
C VAL A 24 -17.60 8.47 -13.92
N PRO A 25 -16.77 9.16 -14.74
CA PRO A 25 -17.23 9.69 -16.02
C PRO A 25 -17.75 8.61 -16.98
N VAL A 26 -17.09 7.45 -17.04
CA VAL A 26 -17.50 6.33 -17.92
C VAL A 26 -18.88 5.82 -17.54
N VAL A 27 -19.14 5.60 -16.25
CA VAL A 27 -20.44 5.13 -15.75
C VAL A 27 -21.55 6.14 -16.03
N ILE A 28 -21.29 7.44 -15.85
CA ILE A 28 -22.25 8.51 -16.17
C ILE A 28 -22.57 8.48 -17.67
N LEU A 29 -21.56 8.32 -18.53
CA LEU A 29 -21.74 8.26 -19.97
C LEU A 29 -22.60 7.06 -20.39
N ILE A 30 -22.35 5.88 -19.80
CA ILE A 30 -23.17 4.68 -20.03
C ILE A 30 -24.61 4.89 -19.55
N ALA A 31 -24.82 5.53 -18.40
CA ALA A 31 -26.17 5.82 -17.89
C ALA A 31 -26.95 6.77 -18.82
N LEU A 32 -26.28 7.80 -19.36
CA LEU A 32 -26.88 8.72 -20.34
C LEU A 32 -27.20 8.01 -21.66
N VAL A 33 -26.31 7.16 -22.16
CA VAL A 33 -26.55 6.35 -23.36
C VAL A 33 -27.72 5.41 -23.15
N THR A 34 -27.82 4.78 -21.97
CA THR A 34 -28.93 3.89 -21.61
C THR A 34 -30.25 4.66 -21.62
N LEU A 35 -30.29 5.84 -20.99
CA LEU A 35 -31.47 6.69 -20.99
C LEU A 35 -31.89 7.09 -22.41
N GLY A 36 -30.95 7.51 -23.26
CA GLY A 36 -31.22 7.88 -24.65
C GLY A 36 -31.72 6.70 -25.49
N ALA A 37 -31.11 5.52 -25.35
CA ALA A 37 -31.50 4.31 -26.07
C ALA A 37 -32.93 3.86 -25.74
N TRP A 38 -33.30 3.89 -24.46
CA TRP A 38 -34.66 3.51 -24.02
C TRP A 38 -35.73 4.52 -24.44
N LEU A 39 -35.39 5.82 -24.48
CA LEU A 39 -36.30 6.85 -25.00
C LEU A 39 -36.53 6.71 -26.52
N VAL A 40 -35.47 6.43 -27.29
CA VAL A 40 -35.59 6.19 -28.75
C VAL A 40 -36.36 4.90 -29.05
N ALA A 41 -36.24 3.89 -28.19
CA ALA A 41 -37.02 2.66 -28.27
C ALA A 41 -38.52 2.84 -27.94
N GLY A 42 -38.97 4.05 -27.59
CA GLY A 42 -40.37 4.36 -27.31
C GLY A 42 -40.84 3.96 -25.91
N VAL A 43 -39.92 3.64 -25.01
CA VAL A 43 -40.23 3.29 -23.63
C VAL A 43 -40.47 4.59 -22.83
N GLY A 44 -41.52 4.59 -21.99
CA GLY A 44 -41.90 5.78 -21.23
C GLY A 44 -40.75 6.35 -20.40
N LEU A 45 -40.74 7.68 -20.22
CA LEU A 45 -39.67 8.41 -19.52
C LEU A 45 -39.40 7.83 -18.12
N GLU A 46 -40.44 7.39 -17.42
CA GLU A 46 -40.34 6.74 -16.11
C GLU A 46 -39.48 5.47 -16.15
N GLN A 47 -39.75 4.55 -17.08
CA GLN A 47 -38.99 3.31 -17.23
C GLN A 47 -37.55 3.55 -17.72
N ALA A 48 -37.35 4.50 -18.63
CA ALA A 48 -36.00 4.86 -19.09
C ALA A 48 -35.14 5.42 -17.94
N LEU A 49 -35.75 6.21 -17.04
CA LEU A 49 -35.06 6.77 -15.87
C LEU A 49 -34.73 5.68 -14.84
N VAL A 50 -35.65 4.75 -14.59
CA VAL A 50 -35.40 3.58 -13.72
C VAL A 50 -34.22 2.76 -14.23
N ASN A 51 -34.15 2.49 -15.53
CA ASN A 51 -33.05 1.74 -16.13
C ASN A 51 -31.71 2.48 -16.00
N ALA A 52 -31.69 3.80 -16.22
CA ALA A 52 -30.48 4.60 -16.06
C ALA A 52 -29.98 4.62 -14.61
N VAL A 53 -30.88 4.77 -13.63
CA VAL A 53 -30.54 4.72 -12.20
C VAL A 53 -30.05 3.33 -11.80
N ALA A 54 -30.66 2.26 -12.32
CA ALA A 54 -30.21 0.89 -12.06
C ALA A 54 -28.76 0.66 -12.51
N VAL A 55 -28.36 1.21 -13.66
CA VAL A 55 -26.96 1.18 -14.13
C VAL A 55 -26.02 1.89 -13.14
N LEU A 56 -26.41 3.07 -12.64
CA LEU A 56 -25.61 3.81 -11.66
C LEU A 56 -25.46 3.05 -10.33
N VAL A 57 -26.55 2.44 -9.85
CA VAL A 57 -26.55 1.68 -8.59
C VAL A 57 -25.68 0.43 -8.68
N ILE A 58 -25.81 -0.32 -9.78
CA ILE A 58 -25.01 -1.54 -10.00
C ILE A 58 -23.52 -1.22 -10.16
N ALA A 59 -23.18 -0.04 -10.69
CA ALA A 59 -21.80 0.39 -10.85
C ALA A 59 -21.12 0.85 -9.56
N CYS A 60 -21.82 0.94 -8.42
CA CYS A 60 -21.24 1.47 -7.19
C CYS A 60 -20.02 0.65 -6.72
N PRO A 61 -18.80 1.24 -6.67
CA PRO A 61 -17.57 0.49 -6.43
C PRO A 61 -17.29 0.27 -4.93
N CYS A 62 -18.28 -0.15 -4.15
CA CYS A 62 -18.19 -0.26 -2.69
C CYS A 62 -16.98 -1.09 -2.19
N ALA A 63 -16.60 -2.12 -2.95
CA ALA A 63 -15.47 -2.99 -2.61
C ALA A 63 -14.10 -2.31 -2.83
N LEU A 64 -14.01 -1.32 -3.72
CA LEU A 64 -12.75 -0.66 -4.09
C LEU A 64 -12.12 0.06 -2.89
N GLY A 65 -12.95 0.70 -2.05
CA GLY A 65 -12.50 1.45 -0.87
C GLY A 65 -11.98 0.58 0.28
N LEU A 66 -12.40 -0.69 0.34
CA LEU A 66 -11.99 -1.64 1.38
C LEU A 66 -10.86 -2.58 0.94
N ALA A 67 -10.69 -2.82 -0.36
CA ALA A 67 -9.71 -3.75 -0.89
C ALA A 67 -8.28 -3.45 -0.36
N THR A 68 -7.85 -2.19 -0.46
CA THR A 68 -6.51 -1.75 -0.06
C THR A 68 -6.25 -1.89 1.45
N PRO A 69 -7.08 -1.34 2.37
CA PRO A 69 -6.82 -1.50 3.81
C PRO A 69 -6.91 -2.96 4.26
N THR A 70 -7.79 -3.78 3.69
CA THR A 70 -7.87 -5.21 4.02
C THR A 70 -6.60 -5.95 3.60
N ALA A 71 -6.07 -5.68 2.41
CA ALA A 71 -4.82 -6.27 1.93
C ALA A 71 -3.62 -5.85 2.82
N ILE A 72 -3.53 -4.57 3.18
CA ILE A 72 -2.46 -4.06 4.06
C ILE A 72 -2.53 -4.71 5.44
N MET A 73 -3.70 -4.74 6.08
CA MET A 73 -3.85 -5.33 7.42
C MET A 73 -3.54 -6.83 7.43
N ALA A 74 -3.95 -7.57 6.39
CA ALA A 74 -3.60 -8.97 6.25
C ALA A 74 -2.08 -9.14 6.05
N GLY A 75 -1.47 -8.33 5.19
CA GLY A 75 -0.04 -8.37 4.89
C GLY A 75 0.84 -8.05 6.11
N THR A 76 0.53 -6.98 6.84
CA THR A 76 1.25 -6.63 8.08
C THR A 76 1.04 -7.67 9.18
N GLY A 77 -0.16 -8.26 9.27
CA GLY A 77 -0.44 -9.37 10.17
C GLY A 77 0.42 -10.61 9.89
N VAL A 78 0.65 -10.94 8.63
CA VAL A 78 1.55 -12.04 8.24
C VAL A 78 3.01 -11.69 8.52
N ALA A 79 3.44 -10.46 8.21
CA ALA A 79 4.81 -9.99 8.48
C ALA A 79 5.15 -10.03 9.98
N ALA A 80 4.21 -9.60 10.83
CA ALA A 80 4.39 -9.61 12.28
C ALA A 80 4.60 -11.03 12.85
N ARG A 81 3.95 -12.05 12.26
CA ARG A 81 4.19 -13.47 12.63
C ARG A 81 5.60 -13.95 12.33
N HIS A 82 6.31 -13.27 11.44
CA HIS A 82 7.70 -13.55 11.08
C HIS A 82 8.70 -12.60 11.77
N GLY A 83 8.25 -11.83 12.77
CA GLY A 83 9.09 -10.89 13.51
C GLY A 83 9.41 -9.60 12.74
N ILE A 84 8.72 -9.34 11.64
CA ILE A 84 8.89 -8.12 10.83
C ILE A 84 7.78 -7.14 11.21
N LEU A 85 8.14 -6.08 11.93
CA LEU A 85 7.20 -5.04 12.32
C LEU A 85 7.19 -3.92 11.28
N ILE A 86 6.07 -3.77 10.59
CA ILE A 86 5.86 -2.71 9.60
C ILE A 86 5.01 -1.62 10.26
N LYS A 87 5.59 -0.43 10.42
CA LYS A 87 4.94 0.71 11.08
C LYS A 87 3.92 1.41 10.19
N ASP A 88 4.24 1.56 8.91
CA ASP A 88 3.48 2.35 7.95
C ASP A 88 3.13 1.53 6.70
N ALA A 89 1.91 1.69 6.18
CA ALA A 89 1.47 0.99 4.97
C ALA A 89 2.37 1.25 3.75
N GLU A 90 2.87 2.48 3.63
CA GLU A 90 3.80 2.88 2.58
C GLU A 90 5.10 2.07 2.61
N SER A 91 5.57 1.69 3.80
CA SER A 91 6.79 0.86 3.92
C SER A 91 6.58 -0.51 3.28
N LEU A 92 5.38 -1.09 3.39
CA LEU A 92 5.05 -2.38 2.76
C LEU A 92 5.00 -2.27 1.23
N GLU A 93 4.55 -1.14 0.70
CA GLU A 93 4.52 -0.88 -0.75
C GLU A 93 5.94 -0.67 -1.31
N VAL A 94 6.74 0.18 -0.66
CA VAL A 94 8.10 0.47 -1.10
C VAL A 94 8.97 -0.79 -0.98
N ALA A 95 8.76 -1.61 0.05
CA ALA A 95 9.51 -2.85 0.25
C ALA A 95 9.49 -3.78 -0.98
N HIS A 96 8.40 -3.81 -1.75
CA HIS A 96 8.31 -4.65 -2.96
C HIS A 96 9.28 -4.21 -4.07
N ALA A 97 9.71 -2.94 -4.06
CA ALA A 97 10.52 -2.32 -5.10
C ALA A 97 11.99 -2.18 -4.69
N VAL A 98 12.34 -2.60 -3.47
CA VAL A 98 13.70 -2.54 -2.97
C VAL A 98 14.55 -3.56 -3.73
N THR A 99 15.57 -3.07 -4.44
CA THR A 99 16.53 -3.90 -5.19
C THR A 99 17.87 -4.04 -4.48
N SER A 100 18.18 -3.13 -3.56
CA SER A 100 19.45 -3.06 -2.84
C SER A 100 19.20 -2.75 -1.38
N VAL A 101 19.91 -3.47 -0.49
CA VAL A 101 19.82 -3.29 0.95
C VAL A 101 21.20 -2.92 1.48
N ALA A 102 21.33 -1.75 2.07
CA ALA A 102 22.53 -1.33 2.78
C ALA A 102 22.34 -1.61 4.27
N PHE A 103 23.22 -2.44 4.85
CA PHE A 103 23.19 -2.76 6.26
C PHE A 103 24.18 -1.88 7.03
N ASP A 104 23.75 -1.33 8.16
CA ASP A 104 24.69 -0.81 9.14
C ASP A 104 25.44 -1.97 9.80
N LYS A 105 26.73 -1.83 10.07
CA LYS A 105 27.52 -2.92 10.64
C LYS A 105 27.22 -3.08 12.13
N THR A 106 27.25 -1.97 12.86
CA THR A 106 27.20 -1.98 14.32
C THR A 106 25.77 -2.13 14.80
N GLY A 107 25.45 -3.23 15.49
CA GLY A 107 24.09 -3.46 16.01
C GLY A 107 23.06 -4.01 15.02
N THR A 108 23.37 -4.10 13.71
CA THR A 108 22.56 -4.86 12.74
C THR A 108 23.25 -6.17 12.35
N LEU A 109 24.45 -6.10 11.76
CA LEU A 109 25.22 -7.31 11.40
C LEU A 109 26.01 -7.88 12.58
N THR A 110 26.38 -7.03 13.53
CA THR A 110 27.14 -7.39 14.72
C THR A 110 26.29 -7.33 15.97
N SER A 111 26.68 -8.07 17.01
CA SER A 111 25.98 -8.11 18.30
C SER A 111 26.01 -6.77 19.08
N GLY A 112 26.74 -5.76 18.59
CA GLY A 112 26.93 -4.48 19.27
C GLY A 112 27.70 -4.56 20.58
N ARG A 113 28.29 -5.73 20.90
CA ARG A 113 29.06 -5.96 22.12
C ARG A 113 30.51 -6.28 21.75
N PRO A 114 31.48 -5.47 22.19
CA PRO A 114 32.89 -5.78 21.95
C PRO A 114 33.28 -7.06 22.68
N GLN A 115 34.00 -7.94 21.99
CA GLN A 115 34.54 -9.18 22.54
C GLN A 115 35.99 -9.33 22.07
N ILE A 116 36.85 -9.78 22.98
CA ILE A 116 38.23 -10.11 22.65
C ILE A 116 38.21 -11.50 21.99
N ILE A 117 38.47 -11.55 20.69
CA ILE A 117 38.47 -12.79 19.89
C ILE A 117 39.88 -13.30 19.61
N HIS A 118 40.90 -12.45 19.75
CA HIS A 118 42.28 -12.81 19.55
C HIS A 118 43.18 -11.94 20.45
N LEU A 119 44.17 -12.58 21.06
CA LEU A 119 45.25 -11.94 21.79
C LEU A 119 46.55 -12.40 21.13
N GLY A 120 47.37 -11.45 20.68
CA GLY A 120 48.68 -11.73 20.09
C GLY A 120 49.77 -11.49 21.13
N GLY A 121 50.35 -12.56 21.67
CA GLY A 121 51.46 -12.53 22.63
C GLY A 121 51.60 -13.86 23.39
N ASP A 122 52.77 -14.09 23.99
CA ASP A 122 53.09 -15.37 24.65
C ASP A 122 52.39 -15.56 26.01
N ASP A 123 51.95 -14.47 26.66
CA ASP A 123 51.27 -14.51 27.97
C ASP A 123 49.94 -13.72 27.98
N PRO A 124 48.80 -14.37 27.68
CA PRO A 124 47.51 -13.71 27.56
C PRO A 124 46.97 -13.13 28.88
N GLU A 125 47.39 -13.64 30.04
CA GLU A 125 46.93 -13.11 31.34
C GLU A 125 47.59 -11.77 31.69
N GLN A 126 48.83 -11.53 31.26
CA GLN A 126 49.52 -10.26 31.48
C GLN A 126 48.96 -9.16 30.56
N LEU A 127 48.62 -9.51 29.31
CA LEU A 127 48.04 -8.59 28.32
C LEU A 127 46.63 -8.12 28.65
N LEU A 128 45.83 -8.94 29.33
CA LEU A 128 44.46 -8.57 29.74
C LEU A 128 44.42 -7.70 31.01
N ARG A 129 45.53 -7.58 31.74
CA ARG A 129 45.64 -6.76 32.97
C ARG A 129 46.16 -5.34 32.71
N LEU A 130 46.72 -5.07 31.52
CA LEU A 130 47.14 -3.75 31.03
C LEU A 130 45.94 -2.99 30.44
#